data_AF-D3ZWV1-F1
#
_entry.id   AF-D3ZWV1-F1
#
_cell.length_a   1.000
_cell.length_b   1.000
_cell.length_c   1.000
_cell.angle_alpha   90.00
_cell.angle_beta   90.00
_cell.angle_gamma   90.00
#
_symmetry.space_group_name_H-M   'P 1'
#
loop_
_entity.id
_entity.type
_entity.pdbx_description
1 polymer ?
#
loop_
_entity_poly.entity_id
_entity_poly.type
_entity_poly.pdbx_seq_one_letter_code
_entity_poly.pdbx_strand_id
1 'polypeptide(L)'
;MLRQKSETCWGKAEEYLENHACPRYLKASSLKRPGLWQSNGTKKLQSQRYESLKGVDPKFPRNMGFAKKHNKKGLKKMQAKNTKAASAQEEAIKALVKPQAIKSKMPRGSIPKLRCLAFITHPKLGKKIRSHMAKGCRLCQPKPKVQTKAEAKAPAKAQASAPAQAPKGAQAPVKAP
;
A
#
# COMPACT_ATOMS: atom_id res chain seq x y z
N MET A 1 22.95 54.43 64.29
CA MET A 1 22.12 55.42 63.55
C MET A 1 22.64 55.76 62.15
N LEU A 2 23.95 55.82 61.89
CA LEU A 2 24.47 56.19 60.55
C LEU A 2 23.98 55.28 59.40
N ARG A 3 23.80 53.98 59.64
CA ARG A 3 23.37 53.00 58.62
C ARG A 3 21.96 53.26 58.06
N GLN A 4 21.05 53.79 58.87
CA GLN A 4 19.68 54.11 58.42
C GLN A 4 19.65 55.32 57.49
N LYS A 5 20.55 56.30 57.70
CA LYS A 5 20.66 57.47 56.80
C LYS A 5 21.25 57.10 55.45
N SER A 6 22.16 56.13 55.38
CA SER A 6 22.65 55.65 54.08
C SER A 6 21.56 54.90 53.30
N GLU A 7 20.78 54.03 53.95
CA GLU A 7 19.72 53.28 53.26
C GLU A 7 18.63 54.18 52.69
N THR A 8 18.28 55.28 53.38
CA THR A 8 17.28 56.24 52.89
C THR A 8 17.78 57.06 51.69
N CYS A 9 19.06 57.42 51.63
CA CYS A 9 19.62 58.08 50.45
C CYS A 9 19.71 57.15 49.23
N TRP A 10 20.12 55.89 49.43
CA TRP A 10 20.16 54.92 48.34
C TRP A 10 18.77 54.54 47.83
N GLY A 11 17.79 54.35 48.74
CA GLY A 11 16.41 54.06 48.35
C GLY A 11 15.76 55.16 47.53
N LYS A 12 15.99 56.44 47.88
CA LYS A 12 15.51 57.57 47.06
C LYS A 12 16.18 57.64 45.68
N ALA A 13 17.45 57.23 45.58
CA ALA A 13 18.14 57.20 44.29
C ALA A 13 17.62 56.09 43.37
N GLU A 14 17.34 54.89 43.90
CA GLU A 14 16.68 53.82 43.13
C GLU A 14 15.26 54.19 42.73
N GLU A 15 14.48 54.78 43.62
CA GLU A 15 13.13 55.25 43.31
C GLU A 15 13.15 56.32 42.20
N TYR A 16 14.14 57.20 42.19
CA TYR A 16 14.32 58.17 41.10
C TYR A 16 14.70 57.48 39.79
N LEU A 17 15.59 56.47 39.84
CA LEU A 17 15.99 55.73 38.64
C LEU A 17 14.84 54.90 38.06
N GLU A 18 14.00 54.28 38.90
CA GLU A 18 12.89 53.44 38.46
C GLU A 18 11.70 54.26 37.95
N ASN A 19 11.43 55.43 38.55
CA ASN A 19 10.38 56.33 38.08
C ASN A 19 10.79 57.18 36.87
N HIS A 20 12.06 57.59 36.76
CA HIS A 20 12.57 58.32 35.59
C HIS A 20 13.09 57.40 34.49
N ALA A 21 13.22 56.09 34.73
CA ALA A 21 13.42 55.10 33.69
C ALA A 21 12.21 55.10 32.78
N CYS A 22 12.33 55.83 31.67
CA CYS A 22 11.32 55.97 30.64
C CYS A 22 10.74 54.56 30.31
N PRO A 23 9.44 54.30 30.55
CA PRO A 23 8.83 52.96 30.37
C PRO A 23 9.01 52.40 28.96
N ARG A 24 9.31 53.28 27.98
CA ARG A 24 9.69 52.89 26.62
C ARG A 24 10.92 51.98 26.57
N TYR A 25 11.90 52.13 27.46
CA TYR A 25 13.10 51.28 27.46
C TYR A 25 12.81 49.87 27.98
N LEU A 26 12.00 49.71 29.04
CA LEU A 26 11.60 48.39 29.52
C LEU A 26 10.71 47.64 28.52
N LYS A 27 9.86 48.36 27.78
CA LYS A 27 9.09 47.73 26.68
C LYS A 27 10.01 47.35 25.50
N ALA A 28 11.01 48.18 25.19
CA ALA A 28 11.96 47.94 24.09
C ALA A 28 12.93 46.77 24.36
N SER A 29 13.33 46.53 25.61
CA SER A 29 14.20 45.40 25.94
C SER A 29 13.50 44.04 25.76
N SER A 30 12.18 43.97 25.94
CA SER A 30 11.40 42.76 25.62
C SER A 30 11.30 42.51 24.10
N LEU A 31 11.21 43.59 23.30
CA LEU A 31 11.05 43.52 21.84
C LEU A 31 12.30 43.00 21.11
N LYS A 32 13.47 42.92 21.76
CA LYS A 32 14.72 42.45 21.12
C LYS A 32 14.97 40.94 21.24
N ARG A 33 14.20 40.22 22.04
CA ARG A 33 14.33 38.76 22.19
C ARG A 33 13.78 37.88 21.04
N PRO A 34 12.85 38.30 20.15
CA PRO A 34 12.24 37.39 19.17
C PRO A 34 13.21 36.76 18.15
N GLY A 35 14.32 37.41 17.81
CA GLY A 35 15.20 36.94 16.71
C GLY A 35 16.08 35.73 17.04
N LEU A 36 16.48 35.57 18.31
CA LEU A 36 17.40 34.50 18.73
C LEU A 36 16.74 33.10 18.71
N TRP A 37 15.43 33.03 19.00
CA TRP A 37 14.69 31.76 19.05
C TRP A 37 14.32 31.21 17.66
N GLN A 38 14.23 32.08 16.66
CA GLN A 38 13.89 31.68 15.30
C GLN A 38 15.06 31.04 14.55
N SER A 39 16.30 31.45 14.85
CA SER A 39 17.50 30.96 14.14
C SER A 39 17.82 29.50 14.44
N ASN A 40 17.51 29.02 15.63
CA ASN A 40 17.79 27.65 16.06
C ASN A 40 16.61 26.68 15.89
N GLY A 41 15.47 27.18 15.40
CA GLY A 41 14.18 26.48 15.37
C GLY A 41 13.70 26.14 16.78
N THR A 42 12.45 26.47 17.10
CA THR A 42 11.86 25.99 18.37
C THR A 42 11.65 24.47 18.26
N LYS A 43 12.64 23.69 18.72
CA LYS A 43 12.60 22.23 18.69
C LYS A 43 11.52 21.75 19.66
N LYS A 44 10.54 21.00 19.15
CA LYS A 44 9.63 20.23 20.00
C LYS A 44 10.45 19.17 20.77
N LEU A 45 10.10 18.93 22.03
CA LEU A 45 10.70 17.84 22.80
C LEU A 45 10.48 16.51 22.06
N GLN A 46 11.50 15.65 22.07
CA GLN A 46 11.42 14.31 21.49
C GLN A 46 10.39 13.50 22.26
N SER A 47 9.36 13.01 21.55
CA SER A 47 8.36 12.11 22.11
C SER A 47 8.97 10.74 22.35
N GLN A 48 9.11 10.33 23.61
CA GLN A 48 9.63 9.01 23.97
C GLN A 48 8.47 8.00 24.15
N ARG A 49 8.59 6.77 23.61
CA ARG A 49 7.54 5.73 23.73
C ARG A 49 7.18 5.40 25.20
N TYR A 50 8.15 5.51 26.10
CA TYR A 50 7.96 5.26 27.53
C TYR A 50 8.46 6.48 28.32
N GLU A 51 7.54 7.34 28.73
CA GLU A 51 7.84 8.47 29.60
C GLU A 51 7.97 8.04 31.07
N SER A 52 8.68 8.83 31.86
CA SER A 52 8.86 8.55 33.28
C SER A 52 7.58 8.85 34.07
N LEU A 53 7.22 8.00 35.02
CA LEU A 53 6.07 8.20 35.92
C LEU A 53 6.38 9.19 37.07
N LYS A 54 7.27 10.16 36.85
CA LYS A 54 7.58 11.22 37.83
C LYS A 54 6.41 12.21 37.88
N GLY A 55 5.98 12.60 39.07
CA GLY A 55 4.83 13.50 39.27
C GLY A 55 3.46 12.82 39.27
N VAL A 56 3.39 11.50 39.08
CA VAL A 56 2.15 10.73 39.23
C VAL A 56 1.81 10.57 40.72
N ASP A 57 0.52 10.65 41.06
CA ASP A 57 -0.01 10.48 42.42
C ASP A 57 0.63 9.26 43.13
N PRO A 58 1.25 9.42 44.32
CA PRO A 58 2.00 8.35 44.99
C PRO A 58 1.21 7.05 45.24
N LYS A 59 -0.13 7.09 45.30
CA LYS A 59 -0.97 5.90 45.45
C LYS A 59 -0.87 4.97 44.24
N PHE A 60 -0.72 5.51 43.03
CA PHE A 60 -0.70 4.74 41.78
C PHE A 60 0.58 3.92 41.58
N PRO A 61 1.81 4.48 41.67
CA PRO A 61 3.04 3.71 41.55
C PRO A 61 3.19 2.62 42.63
N ARG A 62 2.65 2.84 43.83
CA ARG A 62 2.61 1.82 44.90
C ARG A 62 1.84 0.58 44.46
N ASN A 63 0.59 0.75 44.00
CA ASN A 63 -0.24 -0.35 43.51
C ASN A 63 0.38 -1.08 42.30
N MET A 64 0.87 -0.31 41.31
CA MET A 64 1.54 -0.88 40.14
C MET A 64 2.80 -1.67 40.53
N GLY A 65 3.56 -1.21 41.53
CA GLY A 65 4.71 -1.92 42.08
C GLY A 65 4.34 -3.30 42.63
N PHE A 66 3.24 -3.38 43.40
CA PHE A 66 2.73 -4.65 43.91
C PHE A 66 2.28 -5.60 42.79
N ALA A 67 1.52 -5.09 41.81
CA ALA A 67 1.11 -5.91 40.66
C ALA A 67 2.32 -6.49 39.91
N LYS A 68 3.33 -5.66 39.63
CA LYS A 68 4.59 -6.09 39.00
C LYS A 68 5.35 -7.13 39.84
N LYS A 69 5.37 -6.97 41.17
CA LYS A 69 6.00 -7.90 42.12
C LYS A 69 5.36 -9.30 42.07
N HIS A 70 4.04 -9.38 41.91
CA HIS A 70 3.31 -10.66 41.96
C HIS A 70 3.02 -11.32 40.61
N ASN A 71 3.41 -10.71 39.48
CA ASN A 71 3.19 -11.27 38.14
C ASN A 71 3.75 -12.70 37.96
N LYS A 72 4.84 -13.05 38.66
CA LYS A 72 5.45 -14.40 38.60
C LYS A 72 4.48 -15.50 39.06
N LYS A 73 3.56 -15.22 39.97
CA LYS A 73 2.59 -16.22 40.51
C LYS A 73 1.64 -16.76 39.44
N GLY A 74 1.33 -15.95 38.42
CA GLY A 74 0.43 -16.31 37.33
C GLY A 74 1.10 -16.92 36.10
N LEU A 75 2.43 -17.02 36.08
CA LEU A 75 3.20 -17.33 34.87
C LEU A 75 2.84 -18.69 34.26
N LYS A 76 2.74 -19.75 35.08
CA LYS A 76 2.37 -21.11 34.60
C LYS A 76 0.98 -21.13 33.94
N LYS A 77 0.00 -20.43 34.53
CA LYS A 77 -1.36 -20.34 33.97
C LYS A 77 -1.38 -19.54 32.67
N MET A 78 -0.58 -18.48 32.57
CA MET A 78 -0.43 -17.67 31.36
C MET A 78 0.20 -18.48 30.23
N GLN A 79 1.28 -19.22 30.52
CA GLN A 79 1.95 -20.06 29.53
C GLN A 79 1.01 -21.11 28.93
N ALA A 80 0.27 -21.84 29.77
CA ALA A 80 -0.68 -22.85 29.29
C ALA A 80 -1.78 -22.26 28.38
N LYS A 81 -2.28 -21.06 28.69
CA LYS A 81 -3.25 -20.35 27.84
C LYS A 81 -2.64 -19.93 26.50
N ASN A 82 -1.43 -19.38 26.53
CA ASN A 82 -0.72 -18.94 25.32
C ASN A 82 -0.38 -20.13 24.42
N THR A 83 0.05 -21.27 24.98
CA THR A 83 0.27 -22.50 24.22
C THR A 83 -1.00 -22.98 23.53
N LYS A 84 -2.16 -22.98 24.24
CA LYS A 84 -3.46 -23.33 23.64
C LYS A 84 -3.88 -22.37 22.52
N ALA A 85 -3.62 -21.07 22.69
CA ALA A 85 -3.92 -20.08 21.66
C ALA A 85 -3.01 -20.24 20.42
N ALA A 86 -1.72 -20.53 20.63
CA ALA A 86 -0.77 -20.78 19.54
C ALA A 86 -1.14 -22.05 18.75
N SER A 87 -1.48 -23.16 19.43
CA SER A 87 -1.92 -24.39 18.77
C SER A 87 -3.23 -24.20 18.01
N ALA A 88 -4.17 -23.40 18.54
CA ALA A 88 -5.40 -23.07 17.85
C ALA A 88 -5.15 -22.24 16.57
N GLN A 89 -4.19 -21.30 16.61
CA GLN A 89 -3.79 -20.56 15.41
C GLN A 89 -3.09 -21.43 14.38
N GLU A 90 -2.21 -22.35 14.81
CA GLU A 90 -1.56 -23.31 13.92
C GLU A 90 -2.59 -24.19 13.20
N GLU A 91 -3.55 -24.76 13.94
CA GLU A 91 -4.62 -25.57 13.36
C GLU A 91 -5.52 -24.76 12.41
N ALA A 92 -5.80 -23.49 12.72
CA ALA A 92 -6.52 -22.60 11.82
C ALA A 92 -5.73 -22.31 10.52
N ILE A 93 -4.42 -22.09 10.62
CA ILE A 93 -3.55 -21.89 9.44
C ILE A 93 -3.47 -23.18 8.62
N LYS A 94 -3.31 -24.33 9.26
CA LYS A 94 -3.27 -25.65 8.61
C LYS A 94 -4.59 -26.00 7.93
N ALA A 95 -5.73 -25.63 8.52
CA ALA A 95 -7.04 -25.73 7.91
C ALA A 95 -7.20 -24.80 6.69
N LEU A 96 -6.60 -23.61 6.71
CA LEU A 96 -6.58 -22.72 5.54
C LEU A 96 -5.67 -23.24 4.42
N VAL A 97 -4.49 -23.81 4.77
CA VAL A 97 -3.54 -24.41 3.82
C VAL A 97 -4.07 -25.71 3.21
N LYS A 98 -4.98 -26.41 3.91
CA LYS A 98 -5.78 -27.51 3.36
C LYS A 98 -7.18 -27.01 3.02
N PRO A 99 -7.38 -26.26 1.91
CA PRO A 99 -8.68 -25.69 1.58
C PRO A 99 -9.62 -26.81 1.10
N GLN A 100 -10.15 -27.58 2.03
CA GLN A 100 -11.30 -28.43 1.76
C GLN A 100 -12.54 -27.59 2.09
N ALA A 101 -13.26 -27.20 1.04
CA ALA A 101 -14.65 -26.74 1.09
C ALA A 101 -14.99 -25.30 1.52
N ILE A 102 -14.04 -24.36 1.70
CA ILE A 102 -14.41 -22.93 1.65
C ILE A 102 -14.52 -22.52 0.17
N LYS A 103 -15.64 -22.90 -0.45
CA LYS A 103 -16.08 -22.33 -1.73
C LYS A 103 -16.33 -20.84 -1.49
N SER A 104 -15.28 -20.03 -1.53
CA SER A 104 -15.47 -18.60 -1.71
C SER A 104 -16.18 -18.45 -3.05
N LYS A 105 -17.47 -18.10 -2.99
CA LYS A 105 -18.21 -17.53 -4.12
C LYS A 105 -17.61 -16.16 -4.40
N MET A 106 -16.35 -16.12 -4.81
CA MET A 106 -15.84 -14.95 -5.49
C MET A 106 -16.62 -14.87 -6.79
N PRO A 107 -17.43 -13.80 -7.00
CA PRO A 107 -17.99 -13.60 -8.32
C PRO A 107 -16.78 -13.45 -9.23
N ARG A 108 -16.62 -14.39 -10.17
CA ARG A 108 -15.82 -14.12 -11.38
C ARG A 108 -16.60 -13.07 -12.17
N GLY A 109 -16.65 -11.86 -11.62
CA GLY A 109 -17.20 -10.69 -12.27
C GLY A 109 -16.35 -10.46 -13.50
N SER A 110 -17.02 -10.16 -14.62
CA SER A 110 -16.39 -9.75 -15.88
C SER A 110 -15.14 -8.93 -15.60
N ILE A 111 -13.98 -9.43 -16.03
CA ILE A 111 -12.71 -8.72 -15.91
C ILE A 111 -12.96 -7.32 -16.50
N PRO A 112 -12.88 -6.24 -15.71
CA PRO A 112 -13.10 -4.91 -16.27
C PRO A 112 -12.08 -4.71 -17.39
N LYS A 113 -12.52 -4.25 -18.57
CA LYS A 113 -11.62 -3.93 -19.70
C LYS A 113 -10.40 -3.11 -19.22
N LEU A 114 -10.61 -2.25 -18.21
CA LEU A 114 -9.59 -1.49 -17.50
C LEU A 114 -8.47 -2.35 -16.86
N ARG A 115 -8.78 -3.47 -16.20
CA ARG A 115 -7.78 -4.36 -15.58
C ARG A 115 -6.89 -5.02 -16.63
N CYS A 116 -7.47 -5.42 -17.78
CA CYS A 116 -6.70 -5.94 -18.90
C CYS A 116 -5.75 -4.88 -19.46
N LEU A 117 -6.23 -3.65 -19.66
CA LEU A 117 -5.41 -2.55 -20.14
C LEU A 117 -4.23 -2.26 -19.19
N ALA A 118 -4.46 -2.22 -17.88
CA ALA A 118 -3.39 -2.03 -16.89
C ALA A 118 -2.32 -3.14 -16.96
N PHE A 119 -2.72 -4.40 -17.19
CA PHE A 119 -1.79 -5.51 -17.35
C PHE A 119 -0.97 -5.41 -18.66
N ILE A 120 -1.61 -4.96 -19.74
CA ILE A 120 -0.95 -4.76 -21.05
C ILE A 120 0.04 -3.59 -21.00
N THR A 121 -0.27 -2.50 -20.29
CA THR A 121 0.62 -1.34 -20.16
C THR A 121 1.75 -1.56 -19.15
N HIS A 122 1.61 -2.51 -18.23
CA HIS A 122 2.63 -2.77 -17.20
C HIS A 122 4.01 -3.10 -17.82
N PRO A 123 5.11 -2.44 -17.39
CA PRO A 123 6.41 -2.54 -18.04
C PRO A 123 6.99 -3.95 -18.00
N LYS A 124 6.83 -4.69 -16.90
CA LYS A 124 7.30 -6.09 -16.74
C LYS A 124 6.33 -7.14 -17.30
N LEU A 125 5.06 -7.11 -16.88
CA LEU A 125 4.07 -8.14 -17.18
C LEU A 125 3.54 -8.08 -18.62
N GLY A 126 3.38 -6.88 -19.19
CA GLY A 126 2.80 -6.69 -20.52
C GLY A 126 3.76 -6.88 -21.70
N LYS A 127 5.05 -7.17 -21.46
CA LYS A 127 6.08 -7.23 -22.53
C LYS A 127 5.72 -8.22 -23.64
N LYS A 128 5.35 -9.45 -23.26
CA LYS A 128 5.02 -10.52 -24.21
C LYS A 128 3.79 -10.16 -25.04
N ILE A 129 2.76 -9.60 -24.41
CA ILE A 129 1.50 -9.21 -25.08
C ILE A 129 1.74 -8.07 -26.06
N ARG A 130 2.44 -7.00 -25.64
CA ARG A 130 2.78 -5.87 -26.54
C ARG A 130 3.61 -6.35 -27.74
N SER A 131 4.57 -7.26 -27.52
CA SER A 131 5.35 -7.84 -28.62
C SER A 131 4.49 -8.64 -29.61
N HIS A 132 3.49 -9.39 -29.12
CA HIS A 132 2.59 -10.17 -29.96
C HIS A 132 1.66 -9.27 -30.77
N MET A 133 1.09 -8.23 -30.15
CA MET A 133 0.27 -7.23 -30.84
C MET A 133 1.07 -6.52 -31.94
N ALA A 134 2.32 -6.14 -31.66
CA ALA A 134 3.22 -5.54 -32.65
C ALA A 134 3.54 -6.49 -33.83
N LYS A 135 3.62 -7.80 -33.59
CA LYS A 135 3.81 -8.81 -34.65
C LYS A 135 2.56 -8.94 -35.54
N GLY A 136 1.37 -8.97 -34.94
CA GLY A 136 0.11 -9.08 -35.69
C GLY A 136 -0.11 -7.93 -36.67
N CYS A 137 0.37 -6.73 -36.34
CA CYS A 137 0.31 -5.59 -37.25
C CYS A 137 1.20 -5.74 -38.50
N ARG A 138 2.30 -6.52 -38.44
CA ARG A 138 3.20 -6.74 -39.58
C ARG A 138 2.83 -7.95 -40.42
N LEU A 139 1.98 -8.85 -39.90
CA LEU A 139 1.62 -10.12 -40.53
C LEU A 139 0.15 -10.14 -40.97
N CYS A 140 -0.34 -9.04 -41.57
CA CYS A 140 -1.61 -9.04 -42.29
C CYS A 140 -1.38 -9.68 -43.66
N GLN A 141 -1.29 -11.01 -43.70
CA GLN A 141 -1.27 -11.75 -44.95
C GLN A 141 -2.73 -11.91 -45.42
N PRO A 142 -3.15 -11.22 -46.49
CA PRO A 142 -4.45 -11.50 -47.10
C PRO A 142 -4.42 -12.94 -47.62
N LYS A 143 -5.23 -13.79 -47.02
CA LYS A 143 -5.45 -15.16 -47.49
C LYS A 143 -5.97 -15.08 -48.94
N PRO A 144 -5.27 -15.59 -49.97
CA PRO A 144 -5.75 -15.48 -51.34
C PRO A 144 -7.02 -16.31 -51.50
N LYS A 145 -8.16 -15.63 -51.61
CA LYS A 145 -9.40 -16.17 -52.18
C LYS A 145 -9.55 -15.55 -53.56
N VAL A 146 -8.84 -16.12 -54.54
CA VAL A 146 -9.06 -15.81 -55.94
C VAL A 146 -9.57 -17.08 -56.61
N GLN A 147 -10.89 -17.16 -56.67
CA GLN A 147 -11.60 -17.99 -57.65
C GLN A 147 -11.41 -17.28 -59.01
N THR A 148 -10.32 -17.55 -59.73
CA THR A 148 -10.19 -17.12 -61.14
C THR A 148 -10.35 -18.35 -62.01
N LYS A 149 -11.60 -18.60 -62.38
CA LYS A 149 -11.99 -19.31 -63.59
C LYS A 149 -12.14 -18.23 -64.65
N ALA A 150 -11.05 -17.90 -65.36
CA ALA A 150 -11.08 -17.00 -66.50
C ALA A 150 -10.39 -17.70 -67.67
N GLU A 151 -11.24 -18.03 -68.62
CA GLU A 151 -11.09 -18.75 -69.87
C GLU A 151 -10.05 -18.09 -70.79
N ALA A 152 -8.92 -18.77 -71.01
CA ALA A 152 -7.98 -18.44 -72.08
C ALA A 152 -8.45 -19.16 -73.36
N LYS A 153 -8.93 -18.35 -74.30
CA LYS A 153 -9.47 -18.75 -75.60
C LYS A 153 -8.33 -18.69 -76.63
N ALA A 154 -7.86 -19.84 -77.11
CA ALA A 154 -7.09 -19.97 -78.35
C ALA A 154 -7.31 -21.37 -78.95
N PRO A 155 -7.76 -21.49 -80.22
CA PRO A 155 -8.24 -22.75 -80.78
C PRO A 155 -7.12 -23.48 -81.53
N ALA A 156 -6.94 -24.78 -81.28
CA ALA A 156 -6.22 -25.67 -82.18
C ALA A 156 -6.85 -27.06 -82.15
N LYS A 157 -7.41 -27.42 -83.31
CA LYS A 157 -8.05 -28.70 -83.65
C LYS A 157 -7.08 -29.88 -83.53
N ALA A 158 -7.55 -30.98 -82.93
CA ALA A 158 -7.41 -32.37 -83.39
C ALA A 158 -8.20 -33.25 -82.39
N GLN A 159 -9.42 -33.68 -82.73
CA GLN A 159 -9.75 -35.03 -83.20
C GLN A 159 -9.23 -36.15 -82.26
N ALA A 160 -9.95 -37.20 -81.90
CA ALA A 160 -11.35 -37.65 -81.95
C ALA A 160 -11.32 -39.03 -81.26
N SER A 161 -12.43 -39.44 -80.63
CA SER A 161 -12.82 -40.80 -80.16
C SER A 161 -13.15 -40.78 -78.66
N ALA A 162 -14.39 -40.45 -78.26
CA ALA A 162 -15.64 -41.23 -78.31
C ALA A 162 -15.91 -41.98 -76.98
N PRO A 163 -17.15 -41.96 -76.45
CA PRO A 163 -17.42 -42.09 -75.01
C PRO A 163 -18.22 -43.37 -74.65
N ALA A 164 -18.21 -43.77 -73.38
CA ALA A 164 -19.37 -44.27 -72.62
C ALA A 164 -18.92 -44.97 -71.32
N GLN A 165 -19.36 -44.48 -70.16
CA GLN A 165 -20.33 -45.18 -69.29
C GLN A 165 -20.47 -44.46 -67.94
N ALA A 166 -21.72 -44.36 -67.50
CA ALA A 166 -22.27 -43.50 -66.46
C ALA A 166 -22.40 -44.24 -65.10
N PRO A 167 -22.80 -43.56 -64.01
CA PRO A 167 -22.46 -43.88 -62.63
C PRO A 167 -23.54 -44.65 -61.87
N LYS A 168 -23.17 -45.33 -60.77
CA LYS A 168 -24.13 -45.73 -59.71
C LYS A 168 -23.43 -46.22 -58.44
N GLY A 169 -23.93 -45.77 -57.28
CA GLY A 169 -23.84 -46.52 -56.04
C GLY A 169 -23.40 -45.74 -54.80
N ALA A 170 -24.37 -45.13 -54.11
CA ALA A 170 -24.24 -44.63 -52.74
C ALA A 170 -24.54 -45.74 -51.73
N GLN A 171 -23.80 -45.81 -50.61
CA GLN A 171 -24.33 -46.40 -49.37
C GLN A 171 -23.61 -45.85 -48.12
N ALA A 172 -24.42 -45.44 -47.13
CA ALA A 172 -24.07 -44.78 -45.88
C ALA A 172 -23.79 -45.78 -44.72
N PRO A 173 -23.18 -45.35 -43.60
CA PRO A 173 -22.88 -46.23 -42.48
C PRO A 173 -24.04 -46.31 -41.48
N VAL A 174 -24.30 -47.52 -40.97
CA VAL A 174 -25.33 -47.83 -39.96
C VAL A 174 -24.68 -47.99 -38.58
N LYS A 175 -25.26 -47.32 -37.57
CA LYS A 175 -25.00 -47.55 -36.13
C LYS A 175 -25.87 -48.70 -35.61
N ALA A 176 -25.40 -49.38 -34.57
CA ALA A 176 -26.20 -50.23 -33.69
C ALA A 176 -25.95 -49.79 -32.22
N PRO A 177 -26.79 -50.23 -31.26
CA PRO A 177 -27.28 -49.48 -30.09
C PRO A 177 -26.24 -49.12 -29.03
#